data_AF-A0A0F4I640-F1
#
_entry.id   AF-A0A0F4I640-F1
#
_cell.length_a   1.000
_cell.length_b   1.000
_cell.length_c   1.000
_cell.angle_alpha   90.00
_cell.angle_beta   90.00
_cell.angle_gamma   90.00
#
_symmetry.space_group_name_H-M   'P 1'
#
loop_
_entity.id
_entity.type
_entity.pdbx_description
1 polymer ?
#
loop_
_entity_poly.entity_id
_entity_poly.type
_entity_poly.pdbx_seq_one_letter_code
_entity_poly.pdbx_strand_id
1 'polypeptide(L)' 'MAATPKPETLAAFEAAKGFMPVGEGLALHEAASAAAALGLPLLEVGTYCGRSTILLADAAREAGVPAITVDHHRGS' A
#
# COMPACT_ATOMS: atom_id res chain seq x y z
N MET A 1 18.31 2.56 -1.83
CA MET A 1 17.56 3.31 -2.86
C MET A 1 16.10 3.25 -2.44
N ALA A 2 15.37 4.37 -2.51
CA ALA A 2 13.94 4.38 -2.20
C ALA A 2 13.22 3.40 -3.14
N ALA A 3 12.48 2.44 -2.57
CA ALA A 3 11.73 1.48 -3.35
C ALA A 3 10.61 2.24 -4.07
N THR A 4 10.68 2.30 -5.40
CA THR A 4 9.64 2.92 -6.23
C THR A 4 8.63 1.83 -6.61
N PRO A 5 7.31 2.09 -6.52
CA PRO A 5 6.31 1.14 -6.96
C PRO A 5 6.49 0.80 -8.44
N LYS A 6 6.09 -0.40 -8.85
CA LYS A 6 6.07 -0.75 -10.28
C LYS A 6 5.11 0.19 -11.04
N PRO A 7 5.36 0.48 -12.33
CA PRO A 7 4.51 1.39 -13.10
C PRO A 7 3.04 0.97 -13.12
N GLU A 8 2.75 -0.33 -13.23
CA GLU A 8 1.39 -0.86 -13.19
C GLU A 8 0.74 -0.70 -11.81
N THR A 9 1.52 -0.82 -10.73
CA THR A 9 1.07 -0.57 -9.36
C THR A 9 0.70 0.91 -9.19
N LEU A 10 1.56 1.82 -9.64
CA LEU A 10 1.32 3.25 -9.54
C LEU A 10 0.08 3.66 -10.35
N ALA A 11 -0.09 3.14 -11.56
CA ALA A 11 -1.27 3.39 -12.37
C ALA A 11 -2.56 2.87 -11.70
N ALA A 12 -2.52 1.69 -11.08
CA ALA A 12 -3.65 1.16 -10.32
C ALA A 12 -3.97 2.01 -9.08
N PHE A 13 -2.95 2.47 -8.34
CA PHE A 13 -3.10 3.39 -7.22
C PHE A 13 -3.75 4.71 -7.64
N GLU A 14 -3.30 5.33 -8.74
CA GLU A 14 -3.85 6.60 -9.22
C GLU A 14 -5.30 6.46 -9.67
N ALA A 15 -5.64 5.35 -10.31
CA ALA A 15 -6.99 5.04 -10.80
C ALA A 15 -7.96 4.64 -9.67
N ALA A 16 -7.47 4.10 -8.56
CA ALA A 16 -8.32 3.64 -7.45
C ALA A 16 -8.98 4.81 -6.71
N LYS A 17 -10.29 4.68 -6.45
CA LYS A 17 -11.03 5.65 -5.63
C LYS A 17 -10.44 5.70 -4.21
N GLY A 18 -10.22 6.90 -3.67
CA GLY A 18 -9.75 7.06 -2.31
C GLY A 18 -9.15 8.42 -2.03
N PHE A 19 -8.67 8.59 -0.80
CA PHE A 19 -8.08 9.82 -0.30
C PHE A 19 -6.60 9.57 -0.02
N MET A 20 -5.76 9.74 -1.03
CA MET A 20 -4.30 9.68 -0.87
C MET A 20 -3.62 10.41 -2.04
N PRO A 21 -3.08 11.62 -1.81
CA PRO A 21 -2.23 12.31 -2.78
C PRO A 21 -1.06 11.43 -3.21
N VAL A 22 -0.59 11.59 -4.45
CA VAL A 22 0.48 10.75 -5.01
C VAL A 22 1.77 10.82 -4.18
N GLY A 23 2.17 12.01 -3.74
CA GLY A 23 3.36 12.17 -2.88
C GLY A 23 3.27 11.41 -1.57
N GLU A 24 2.09 11.42 -0.93
CA GLU A 24 1.84 10.65 0.30
C GLU A 24 1.84 9.15 0.02
N GLY A 25 1.26 8.71 -1.11
CA GLY A 25 1.32 7.31 -1.54
C GLY A 25 2.75 6.82 -1.76
N LEU A 26 3.59 7.59 -2.44
CA LEU A 26 4.99 7.23 -2.64
C LEU A 26 5.77 7.14 -1.31
N ALA A 27 5.52 8.08 -0.38
CA ALA A 27 6.09 8.03 0.95
C ALA A 27 5.60 6.80 1.74
N LEU A 28 4.31 6.43 1.61
CA LEU A 28 3.76 5.21 2.21
C LEU A 28 4.43 3.95 1.65
N HIS A 29 4.63 3.86 0.33
CA HIS A 29 5.30 2.74 -0.30
C HIS A 29 6.75 2.58 0.17
N GLU A 30 7.48 3.69 0.30
CA GLU A 30 8.85 3.69 0.84
C GLU A 30 8.88 3.18 2.28
N ALA A 31 8.01 3.71 3.14
CA ALA A 31 7.88 3.27 4.53
C ALA A 31 7.48 1.79 4.64
N ALA A 32 6.54 1.35 3.81
CA ALA A 32 6.08 -0.04 3.76
C ALA A 32 7.18 -1.00 3.32
N SER A 33 8.00 -0.61 2.33
CA SER A 33 9.13 -1.41 1.86
C SER A 33 10.19 -1.56 2.95
N ALA A 34 10.48 -0.47 3.69
CA ALA A 34 11.39 -0.52 4.84
C ALA A 34 10.84 -1.40 5.98
N ALA A 35 9.54 -1.32 6.26
CA ALA A 35 8.89 -2.14 7.29
C ALA A 35 8.84 -3.63 6.90
N ALA A 36 8.51 -3.94 5.65
CA ALA A 36 8.39 -5.30 5.15
C ALA A 36 9.74 -6.06 5.15
N ALA A 37 10.86 -5.33 5.09
CA ALA A 37 12.20 -5.91 5.25
C ALA A 37 12.44 -6.56 6.63
N LEU A 38 11.58 -6.29 7.62
CA LEU A 38 11.58 -7.00 8.91
C LEU A 38 11.03 -8.44 8.81
N GLY A 39 10.48 -8.84 7.65
CA GLY A 39 9.90 -10.17 7.44
C GLY A 39 8.55 -10.38 8.14
N LEU A 40 7.90 -9.30 8.58
CA LEU A 40 6.60 -9.33 9.26
C LEU A 40 5.47 -8.87 8.32
N PRO A 41 4.22 -9.32 8.57
CA PRO A 41 3.06 -8.82 7.82
C PRO A 41 2.91 -7.30 7.91
N LEU A 42 2.49 -6.68 6.80
CA LEU A 42 2.01 -5.30 6.82
C LEU A 42 0.54 -5.29 7.22
N LEU A 43 0.15 -4.38 8.11
CA LEU A 43 -1.24 -4.17 8.50
C LEU A 43 -1.69 -2.76 8.11
N GLU A 44 -2.81 -2.68 7.41
CA GLU A 44 -3.55 -1.46 7.14
C GLU A 44 -4.87 -1.47 7.92
N VAL A 45 -5.17 -0.37 8.62
CA VAL A 45 -6.46 -0.16 9.28
C VAL A 45 -7.18 0.97 8.56
N GLY A 46 -8.32 0.65 7.94
CA GLY A 46 -9.01 1.53 7.00
C GLY A 46 -8.56 1.23 5.56
N THR A 47 -9.35 0.42 4.86
CA THR A 47 -9.10 -0.04 3.50
C THR A 47 -9.80 0.86 2.48
N TYR A 48 -11.00 1.37 2.82
CA TYR A 48 -11.90 2.05 1.90
C TYR A 48 -12.10 1.28 0.58
N CYS A 49 -11.73 1.85 -0.56
CA CYS A 49 -11.75 1.20 -1.87
C CYS A 49 -10.36 0.69 -2.30
N GLY A 50 -9.40 0.60 -1.37
CA GLY A 50 -8.13 -0.08 -1.56
C GLY A 50 -7.02 0.75 -2.20
N ARG A 51 -7.16 2.08 -2.27
CA ARG A 51 -6.17 2.96 -2.92
C ARG A 51 -4.78 2.77 -2.31
N SER A 52 -4.62 3.00 -1.02
CA SER A 52 -3.36 2.78 -0.27
C SER A 52 -2.95 1.31 -0.24
N THR A 53 -3.91 0.39 -0.15
CA THR A 53 -3.68 -1.06 -0.12
C THR A 53 -2.86 -1.55 -1.31
N ILE A 54 -3.06 -0.97 -2.52
CA ILE A 54 -2.32 -1.36 -3.72
C ILE A 54 -0.81 -1.17 -3.53
N LEU A 55 -0.39 -0.06 -2.91
CA LEU A 55 1.02 0.23 -2.65
C LEU A 55 1.58 -0.65 -1.54
N LEU A 56 0.82 -0.88 -0.47
CA LEU A 56 1.20 -1.78 0.62
C LEU A 56 1.36 -3.22 0.13
N ALA A 57 0.47 -3.68 -0.75
CA ALA A 57 0.51 -5.01 -1.34
C ALA A 57 1.72 -5.18 -2.27
N ASP A 58 2.13 -4.15 -3.02
CA ASP A 58 3.33 -4.19 -3.84
C ASP A 58 4.60 -4.36 -2.97
N ALA A 59 4.75 -3.50 -1.95
CA ALA A 59 5.87 -3.59 -1.01
C ALA A 59 5.91 -4.93 -0.26
N ALA A 60 4.76 -5.42 0.21
CA ALA A 60 4.65 -6.71 0.89
C ALA A 60 5.03 -7.88 -0.03
N ARG A 61 4.57 -7.84 -1.29
CA ARG A 61 4.87 -8.85 -2.31
C ARG A 61 6.36 -8.92 -2.63
N GLU A 62 7.03 -7.78 -2.77
CA GLU A 62 8.49 -7.75 -3.01
C GLU A 62 9.28 -8.34 -1.84
N ALA A 63 8.80 -8.17 -0.60
CA ALA A 63 9.42 -8.74 0.59
C ALA A 63 8.98 -10.19 0.89
N GLY A 64 8.03 -10.75 0.14
CA GLY A 64 7.48 -12.09 0.39
C GLY A 64 6.66 -12.21 1.69
N VAL A 65 6.10 -11.11 2.19
CA VAL A 65 5.26 -11.06 3.39
C VAL A 65 3.79 -10.78 3.02
N PRO A 66 2.81 -11.16 3.85
CA PRO A 66 1.42 -10.81 3.58
C PRO A 66 1.13 -9.34 3.89
N ALA A 67 0.25 -8.73 3.09
CA ALA A 67 -0.44 -7.49 3.44
C ALA A 67 -1.85 -7.83 3.95
N ILE A 68 -2.17 -7.39 5.16
CA ILE A 68 -3.47 -7.56 5.81
C ILE A 68 -4.12 -6.18 5.85
N THR A 69 -5.33 -6.06 5.34
CA THR A 69 -6.10 -4.82 5.44
C THR A 69 -7.41 -5.10 6.16
N VAL A 70 -7.83 -4.18 7.02
CA VAL A 70 -9.05 -4.32 7.82
C VAL A 70 -9.87 -3.05 7.76
N ASP A 71 -11.14 -3.22 7.40
CA ASP A 71 -12.13 -2.16 7.36
C ASP A 71 -13.52 -2.78 7.61
N HIS A 72 -14.40 -2.01 8.23
CA HIS A 72 -15.78 -2.45 8.43
C HIS A 72 -16.61 -2.38 7.14
N HIS A 73 -16.17 -1.62 6.12
CA HIS A 73 -16.82 -1.46 4.82
C HIS A 73 -18.31 -1.11 4.88
N ARG A 74 -18.74 -0.45 5.96
CA ARG A 74 -20.14 -0.10 6.25
C ARG A 74 -20.48 1.37 5.99
N GLY A 75 -19.59 2.10 5.34
CA GLY A 75 -19.74 3.53 5.01
C GLY A 75 -18.44 4.30 5.30
N SER A 76 -18.21 5.41 4.57
CA SER A 76 -17.27 6.46 4.97
C SER A 76 -18.04 7.60 5.61
#